data_AF-A0A535GXE3-F1
#
_entry.id   AF-A0A535GXE3-F1
#
_cell.length_a   1.000
_cell.length_b   1.000
_cell.length_c   1.000
_cell.angle_alpha   90.00
_cell.angle_beta   90.00
_cell.angle_gamma   90.00
#
_symmetry.space_group_name_H-M   'P 1'
#
loop_
_entity.id
_entity.type
_entity.pdbx_description
1 polymer ?
#
loop_
_entity_poly.entity_id
_entity_poly.type
_entity_poly.pdbx_seq_one_letter_code
_entity_poly.pdbx_strand_id
1 'polypeptide(L)'
;MACHRWRDCAGFACRRRHRVSARPEHGPPRAGRGRRRGGRRQLIERRMATTLAGTAAATDLDAKRREIVAQAEASGLRLVRFLYCDNDGIIRGKSAGIANLAERLETGIGLTVAMQAFTLLDHLASVDGMGPVGEIRLVPDPTTFAIAPYAPHTGTVLVDMQTLDGQPYPADGRGFLKRMIGRAAGDHDLSLIAAFEPEWSLAIKTGEDFSPIDDSGCFTSTGMNIAAPVIDEIVAALESQGMTVEQYYAELGWGQQELSIRHAPALQAADHHILYRETVRGIALRHGRYASFAPKPWADQAGNGCHLHFSGWDRDQTVNRFYDAGGQYNLSTLARHFMAGILDHLPGLVA
;
A
#
# COMPACT_ATOMS: atom_id res chain seq x y z
N MET A 1 42.26 21.86 -9.52
CA MET A 1 42.85 22.58 -8.36
C MET A 1 41.76 23.42 -7.72
N ALA A 2 41.43 23.07 -6.46
CA ALA A 2 40.74 23.83 -5.39
C ALA A 2 39.36 24.47 -5.71
N CYS A 3 38.21 24.06 -5.15
CA CYS A 3 37.80 23.77 -3.75
C CYS A 3 37.65 25.03 -2.87
N HIS A 4 36.42 25.54 -2.74
CA HIS A 4 35.95 26.33 -1.58
C HIS A 4 34.48 25.97 -1.33
N ARG A 5 34.21 25.05 -0.38
CA ARG A 5 33.90 25.27 1.04
C ARG A 5 32.61 26.05 1.29
N TRP A 6 31.54 25.28 1.48
CA TRP A 6 30.40 25.59 2.33
C TRP A 6 30.84 25.74 3.79
N ARG A 7 30.38 26.80 4.46
CA ARG A 7 30.19 26.87 5.92
C ARG A 7 29.35 28.10 6.31
N ASP A 8 28.47 27.83 7.26
CA ASP A 8 27.91 28.75 8.27
C ASP A 8 26.79 29.72 7.85
N CYS A 9 25.55 29.34 8.18
CA CYS A 9 24.55 30.27 8.74
C CYS A 9 23.51 29.47 9.55
N ALA A 10 23.90 29.07 10.76
CA ALA A 10 22.96 28.80 11.85
C ALA A 10 22.81 30.08 12.67
N GLY A 11 21.56 30.50 12.95
CA GLY A 11 21.30 31.44 14.03
C GLY A 11 20.27 32.51 13.73
N PHE A 12 18.98 32.20 13.94
CA PHE A 12 18.02 33.20 14.40
C PHE A 12 17.16 32.59 15.50
N ALA A 13 17.64 32.73 16.74
CA ALA A 13 16.90 32.41 17.95
C ALA A 13 16.05 33.63 18.36
N CYS A 14 14.73 33.54 18.19
CA CYS A 14 13.79 34.51 18.72
C CYS A 14 13.52 34.22 20.20
N ARG A 15 14.21 34.95 21.10
CA ARG A 15 13.91 34.96 22.54
C ARG A 15 12.74 35.90 22.80
N ARG A 16 11.57 35.38 23.20
CA ARG A 16 10.58 36.16 23.95
C ARG A 16 10.39 35.55 25.34
N ARG A 17 10.79 36.32 26.35
CA ARG A 17 10.55 36.05 27.77
C ARG A 17 9.10 36.42 28.09
N HIS A 18 8.31 35.48 28.57
CA HIS A 18 7.08 35.78 29.30
C HIS A 18 7.24 35.39 30.77
N ARG A 19 6.99 36.37 31.64
CA ARG A 19 7.00 36.26 33.11
C ARG A 19 5.92 35.31 33.59
N VAL A 20 6.28 34.46 34.53
CA VAL A 20 5.38 33.68 35.38
C VAL A 20 4.93 34.57 36.54
N SER A 21 3.62 34.69 36.78
CA SER A 21 3.06 35.25 38.01
C SER A 21 2.05 34.26 38.62
N ALA A 22 2.09 34.16 39.95
CA ALA A 22 1.46 33.13 40.77
C ALA A 22 -0.08 33.24 40.88
N ARG A 23 -0.66 32.11 41.34
CA ARG A 23 -2.08 31.76 41.51
C ARG A 23 -2.86 32.65 42.49
N PRO A 24 -4.19 32.48 42.53
CA PRO A 24 -4.83 32.13 43.80
C PRO A 24 -5.69 30.85 43.74
N GLU A 25 -5.90 30.29 44.94
CA GLU A 25 -6.50 29.00 45.29
C GLU A 25 -8.04 29.00 45.20
N HIS A 26 -8.63 27.88 44.78
CA HIS A 26 -10.06 27.60 44.96
C HIS A 26 -10.35 26.12 45.23
N GLY A 27 -10.89 25.84 46.42
CA GLY A 27 -12.07 25.00 46.68
C GLY A 27 -11.96 23.46 46.60
N PRO A 28 -12.47 22.70 47.60
CA PRO A 28 -12.39 21.24 47.63
C PRO A 28 -13.44 20.56 46.72
N PRO A 29 -13.22 19.29 46.30
CA PRO A 29 -14.03 18.63 45.28
C PRO A 29 -15.35 18.05 45.82
N ARG A 30 -16.43 18.19 45.03
CA ARG A 30 -17.72 17.50 45.27
C ARG A 30 -17.72 16.10 44.66
N ALA A 31 -18.28 15.16 45.40
CA ALA A 31 -18.40 13.74 45.10
C ALA A 31 -19.19 13.45 43.80
N GLY A 32 -18.61 12.64 42.91
CA GLY A 32 -19.21 12.18 41.66
C GLY A 32 -20.21 11.04 41.88
N ARG A 33 -21.40 11.16 41.28
CA ARG A 33 -22.33 10.05 41.08
C ARG A 33 -21.91 9.26 39.85
N GLY A 34 -21.53 8.00 40.05
CA GLY A 34 -21.21 7.06 38.98
C GLY A 34 -22.44 6.72 38.13
N ARG A 35 -22.34 6.93 36.82
CA ARG A 35 -23.20 6.27 35.82
C ARG A 35 -22.35 5.34 34.98
N ARG A 36 -22.60 4.03 35.13
CA ARG A 36 -22.02 2.95 34.34
C ARG A 36 -22.34 3.17 32.85
N ARG A 37 -21.33 3.45 32.03
CA ARG A 37 -21.35 3.30 30.56
C ARG A 37 -20.39 2.17 30.19
N GLY A 38 -20.82 0.93 30.40
CA GLY A 38 -20.02 -0.27 30.16
C GLY A 38 -20.68 -1.30 29.24
N GLY A 39 -21.59 -0.88 28.35
CA GLY A 39 -22.40 -1.82 27.54
C GLY A 39 -22.31 -1.68 26.02
N ARG A 40 -21.64 -0.65 25.49
CA ARG A 40 -21.62 -0.37 24.03
C ARG A 40 -20.29 -0.66 23.32
N ARG A 41 -19.16 -0.73 24.04
CA ARG A 41 -17.86 -1.10 23.45
C ARG A 41 -17.72 -2.62 23.24
N GLN A 42 -18.17 -3.43 24.20
CA GLN A 42 -18.12 -4.90 24.09
C GLN A 42 -19.03 -5.47 22.98
N LEU A 43 -20.08 -4.75 22.56
CA LEU A 43 -20.97 -5.21 21.48
C LEU A 43 -20.40 -4.94 20.08
N ILE A 44 -19.50 -3.96 19.95
CA ILE A 44 -18.80 -3.65 18.69
C ILE A 44 -17.58 -4.58 18.54
N GLU A 45 -16.83 -4.81 19.61
CA GLU A 45 -15.72 -5.78 19.63
C GLU A 45 -16.19 -7.22 19.36
N ARG A 46 -17.35 -7.63 19.89
CA ARG A 46 -17.93 -8.94 19.55
C ARG A 46 -18.40 -9.06 18.10
N ARG A 47 -18.75 -7.96 17.42
CA ARG A 47 -19.08 -8.00 15.98
C ARG A 47 -17.85 -8.07 15.08
N MET A 48 -16.69 -7.57 15.53
CA MET A 48 -15.42 -7.71 14.80
C MET A 48 -14.79 -9.10 14.98
N ALA A 49 -15.04 -9.77 16.11
CA ALA A 49 -14.51 -11.11 16.40
C ALA A 49 -15.30 -12.27 15.74
N THR A 50 -16.42 -12.02 15.06
CA THR A 50 -17.29 -13.09 14.54
C THR A 50 -17.37 -13.14 13.01
N THR A 51 -16.38 -12.62 12.27
CA THR A 51 -16.41 -12.69 10.79
C THR A 51 -15.23 -13.40 10.14
N LEU A 52 -14.25 -13.93 10.89
CA LEU A 52 -13.17 -14.74 10.31
C LEU A 52 -12.75 -15.95 11.17
N ALA A 53 -13.58 -16.37 12.12
CA ALA A 53 -13.52 -17.74 12.65
C ALA A 53 -14.20 -18.72 11.68
N GLY A 54 -13.78 -18.68 10.42
CA GLY A 54 -14.01 -19.74 9.46
C GLY A 54 -12.69 -20.47 9.32
N THR A 55 -12.66 -21.76 9.66
CA THR A 55 -11.74 -22.72 9.06
C THR A 55 -11.40 -22.26 7.64
N ALA A 56 -10.13 -22.07 7.30
CA ALA A 56 -9.71 -21.82 5.93
C ALA A 56 -10.15 -23.03 5.09
N ALA A 57 -11.41 -23.02 4.64
CA ALA A 57 -11.88 -23.90 3.60
C ALA A 57 -10.95 -23.58 2.44
N ALA A 58 -10.16 -24.58 2.03
CA ALA A 58 -9.31 -24.44 0.86
C ALA A 58 -10.18 -23.81 -0.24
N THR A 59 -9.81 -22.60 -0.67
CA THR A 59 -10.58 -21.90 -1.69
C THR A 59 -10.60 -22.82 -2.89
N ASP A 60 -11.79 -23.23 -3.33
CA ASP A 60 -11.94 -23.98 -4.57
C ASP A 60 -11.57 -23.02 -5.70
N LEU A 61 -10.30 -23.08 -6.11
CA LEU A 61 -9.74 -22.20 -7.13
C LEU A 61 -10.46 -22.40 -8.46
N ASP A 62 -10.95 -23.60 -8.76
CA ASP A 62 -11.68 -23.85 -10.01
C ASP A 62 -13.07 -23.21 -9.97
N ALA A 63 -13.75 -23.27 -8.83
CA ALA A 63 -14.98 -22.49 -8.63
C ALA A 63 -14.71 -20.99 -8.75
N LYS A 64 -13.62 -20.50 -8.16
CA LYS A 64 -13.27 -19.08 -8.22
C LYS A 64 -12.95 -18.62 -9.65
N ARG A 65 -12.24 -19.43 -10.43
CA ARG A 65 -11.98 -19.16 -11.85
C ARG A 65 -13.27 -19.06 -12.66
N ARG A 66 -14.22 -19.99 -12.45
CA ARG A 66 -15.54 -19.95 -13.10
C ARG A 66 -16.33 -18.69 -12.72
N GLU A 67 -16.30 -18.31 -11.44
CA GLU A 67 -16.91 -17.07 -10.96
C GLU A 67 -16.33 -15.83 -11.65
N ILE A 68 -15.00 -15.75 -11.78
CA ILE A 68 -14.33 -14.64 -12.46
C ILE A 68 -14.77 -14.52 -13.92
N VAL A 69 -14.83 -15.64 -14.65
CA VAL A 69 -15.27 -15.63 -16.06
C VAL A 69 -16.70 -15.11 -16.16
N ALA A 70 -17.61 -15.64 -15.34
CA ALA A 70 -19.01 -15.18 -15.33
C ALA A 70 -19.14 -13.70 -14.94
N GLN A 71 -18.38 -13.24 -13.95
CA GLN A 71 -18.36 -11.83 -13.54
C GLN A 71 -17.80 -10.93 -14.65
N ALA A 72 -16.74 -11.35 -15.34
CA ALA A 72 -16.14 -10.61 -16.44
C ALA A 72 -17.10 -10.47 -17.63
N GLU A 73 -17.81 -11.53 -17.99
CA GLU A 73 -18.84 -11.51 -19.04
C GLU A 73 -20.02 -10.62 -18.64
N ALA A 74 -20.56 -10.79 -17.43
CA ALA A 74 -21.68 -10.00 -16.93
C ALA A 74 -21.35 -8.50 -16.83
N SER A 75 -20.09 -8.17 -16.54
CA SER A 75 -19.59 -6.78 -16.46
C SER A 75 -19.18 -6.22 -17.84
N GLY A 76 -19.35 -6.98 -18.91
CA GLY A 76 -19.01 -6.57 -20.27
C GLY A 76 -17.53 -6.24 -20.44
N LEU A 77 -16.65 -6.95 -19.73
CA LEU A 77 -15.21 -6.79 -19.89
C LEU A 77 -14.77 -7.28 -21.28
N ARG A 78 -13.68 -6.73 -21.80
CA ARG A 78 -13.03 -7.15 -23.04
C ARG A 78 -11.64 -7.73 -22.77
N LEU A 79 -10.96 -7.19 -21.76
CA LEU A 79 -9.61 -7.55 -21.37
C LEU A 79 -9.52 -7.76 -19.86
N VAL A 80 -8.72 -8.74 -19.45
CA VAL A 80 -8.25 -8.87 -18.06
C VAL A 80 -6.73 -8.78 -18.05
N ARG A 81 -6.19 -7.83 -17.28
CA ARG A 81 -4.74 -7.62 -17.09
C ARG A 81 -4.22 -8.55 -16.00
N PHE A 82 -3.12 -9.22 -16.30
CA PHE A 82 -2.35 -10.08 -15.41
C PHE A 82 -1.15 -9.27 -14.94
N LEU A 83 -1.29 -8.65 -13.77
CA LEU A 83 -0.39 -7.61 -13.27
C LEU A 83 0.61 -8.17 -12.27
N TYR A 84 1.85 -7.69 -12.36
CA TYR A 84 2.92 -7.88 -11.38
C TYR A 84 3.61 -6.54 -11.13
N CYS A 85 4.32 -6.43 -10.01
CA CYS A 85 5.25 -5.33 -9.76
C CYS A 85 6.66 -5.86 -9.99
N ASP A 86 7.43 -5.22 -10.87
CA ASP A 86 8.82 -5.60 -11.12
C ASP A 86 9.75 -5.13 -9.98
N ASN A 87 11.03 -5.49 -10.10
CA ASN A 87 12.05 -5.14 -9.11
C ASN A 87 12.38 -3.64 -9.05
N ASP A 88 11.94 -2.85 -10.04
CA ASP A 88 12.12 -1.39 -10.04
C ASP A 88 10.83 -0.67 -9.60
N GLY A 89 9.85 -1.41 -9.08
CA GLY A 89 8.62 -0.88 -8.52
C GLY A 89 7.56 -0.49 -9.56
N ILE A 90 7.75 -0.86 -10.83
CA ILE A 90 6.82 -0.60 -11.93
C ILE A 90 5.79 -1.72 -12.03
N ILE A 91 4.52 -1.34 -12.12
CA ILE A 91 3.41 -2.27 -12.29
C ILE A 91 3.28 -2.57 -13.78
N ARG A 92 3.50 -3.83 -14.15
CA ARG A 92 3.52 -4.31 -15.53
C ARG A 92 2.59 -5.50 -15.68
N GLY A 93 2.31 -5.88 -16.92
CA GLY A 93 1.50 -7.06 -17.17
C GLY A 93 1.22 -7.33 -18.64
N LYS A 94 0.43 -8.38 -18.86
CA LYS A 94 -0.15 -8.73 -20.15
C LYS A 94 -1.67 -8.89 -20.00
N SER A 95 -2.41 -8.75 -21.09
CA SER A 95 -3.87 -8.93 -21.05
C SER A 95 -4.31 -10.18 -21.80
N ALA A 96 -5.29 -10.88 -21.24
CA ALA A 96 -6.08 -11.88 -21.94
C ALA A 96 -7.39 -11.26 -22.42
N GLY A 97 -7.82 -11.63 -23.63
CA GLY A 97 -9.20 -11.39 -24.07
C GLY A 97 -10.16 -12.33 -23.35
N ILE A 98 -11.42 -11.91 -23.15
CA ILE A 98 -12.43 -12.71 -22.42
C ILE A 98 -12.62 -14.11 -23.02
N ALA A 99 -12.56 -14.25 -24.34
CA ALA A 99 -12.68 -15.55 -25.02
C ALA A 99 -11.65 -16.59 -24.55
N ASN A 100 -10.48 -16.15 -24.08
CA ASN A 100 -9.40 -17.03 -23.60
C ASN A 100 -9.21 -16.93 -22.08
N LEU A 101 -10.08 -16.21 -21.35
CA LEU A 101 -9.87 -15.93 -19.93
C LEU A 101 -9.86 -17.21 -19.09
N ALA A 102 -10.78 -18.14 -19.35
CA ALA A 102 -10.83 -19.41 -18.63
C ALA A 102 -9.51 -20.19 -18.74
N GLU A 103 -8.98 -20.34 -19.97
CA GLU A 103 -7.68 -20.96 -20.21
C GLU A 103 -6.55 -20.20 -19.50
N ARG A 104 -6.51 -18.87 -19.63
CA ARG A 104 -5.42 -18.06 -19.03
C ARG A 104 -5.45 -18.02 -17.51
N LEU A 105 -6.61 -18.19 -16.89
CA LEU A 105 -6.74 -18.35 -15.45
C LEU A 105 -6.16 -19.68 -14.93
N GLU A 106 -6.03 -20.68 -15.80
CA GLU A 106 -5.44 -21.98 -15.50
C GLU A 106 -3.96 -22.04 -15.89
N THR A 107 -3.63 -21.67 -17.13
CA THR A 107 -2.28 -21.81 -17.69
C THR A 107 -1.34 -20.67 -17.34
N GLY A 108 -1.89 -19.52 -16.93
CA GLY A 108 -1.15 -18.26 -16.87
C GLY A 108 -0.78 -17.71 -18.26
N ILE A 109 0.10 -16.69 -18.27
CA ILE A 109 0.61 -16.03 -19.48
C ILE A 109 2.15 -16.08 -19.48
N GLY A 110 2.76 -16.42 -20.61
CA GLY A 110 4.23 -16.40 -20.76
C GLY A 110 4.82 -14.99 -20.68
N LEU A 111 5.96 -14.83 -20.01
CA LEU A 111 6.73 -13.60 -19.89
C LEU A 111 8.21 -13.90 -20.07
N THR A 112 8.93 -13.06 -20.81
CA THR A 112 10.39 -13.20 -20.93
C THR A 112 11.08 -12.96 -19.59
N VAL A 113 12.11 -13.75 -19.28
CA VAL A 113 12.92 -13.58 -18.05
C VAL A 113 13.58 -12.20 -17.95
N ALA A 114 13.78 -11.53 -19.08
CA ALA A 114 14.36 -10.19 -19.15
C ALA A 114 13.58 -9.14 -18.35
N MET A 115 12.26 -9.29 -18.20
CA MET A 115 11.42 -8.22 -17.64
C MET A 115 11.76 -7.85 -16.20
N GLN A 116 12.31 -8.77 -15.40
CA GLN A 116 12.76 -8.47 -14.03
C GLN A 116 14.12 -7.75 -13.97
N ALA A 117 14.78 -7.57 -15.11
CA ALA A 117 16.01 -6.82 -15.27
C ALA A 117 15.82 -5.48 -16.02
N PHE A 118 14.59 -5.07 -16.31
CA PHE A 118 14.32 -3.72 -16.83
C PHE A 118 14.42 -2.68 -15.71
N THR A 119 15.05 -1.56 -16.00
CA THR A 119 15.10 -0.38 -15.12
C THR A 119 13.89 0.53 -15.34
N LEU A 120 13.73 1.55 -14.49
CA LEU A 120 12.67 2.56 -14.54
C LEU A 120 12.71 3.40 -15.81
N LEU A 121 13.84 3.40 -16.52
CA LEU A 121 14.03 4.05 -17.81
C LEU A 121 13.74 3.11 -18.98
N ASP A 122 13.18 1.93 -18.72
CA ASP A 122 12.92 0.86 -19.68
C ASP A 122 14.19 0.39 -20.43
N HIS A 123 15.33 0.39 -19.75
CA HIS A 123 16.57 -0.20 -20.26
C HIS A 123 16.79 -1.59 -19.66
N LEU A 124 17.20 -2.56 -20.48
CA LEU A 124 17.58 -3.89 -19.99
C LEU A 124 18.95 -3.83 -19.31
N ALA A 125 18.97 -4.06 -17.99
CA ALA A 125 20.20 -4.19 -17.22
C ALA A 125 20.89 -5.53 -17.52
N SER A 126 22.22 -5.54 -17.44
CA SER A 126 23.02 -6.75 -17.62
C SER A 126 22.98 -7.62 -16.37
N VAL A 127 21.98 -8.51 -16.28
CA VAL A 127 21.84 -9.50 -15.22
C VAL A 127 21.96 -10.90 -15.81
N ASP A 128 22.83 -11.72 -15.22
CA ASP A 128 23.06 -13.09 -15.71
C ASP A 128 21.76 -13.91 -15.70
N GLY A 129 21.52 -14.65 -16.77
CA GLY A 129 20.29 -15.43 -16.96
C GLY A 129 19.00 -14.64 -17.23
N MET A 130 19.02 -13.29 -17.22
CA MET A 130 17.84 -12.45 -17.50
C MET A 130 17.96 -11.71 -18.84
N GLY A 131 18.30 -12.47 -19.89
CA GLY A 131 18.35 -11.97 -21.26
C GLY A 131 17.01 -12.12 -22.00
N PRO A 132 16.93 -11.71 -23.28
CA PRO A 132 15.70 -11.81 -24.09
C PRO A 132 15.29 -13.25 -24.39
N VAL A 133 16.19 -14.22 -24.16
CA VAL A 133 15.95 -15.65 -24.38
C VAL A 133 15.55 -16.30 -23.05
N GLY A 134 14.44 -17.03 -23.07
CA GLY A 134 13.89 -17.70 -21.90
C GLY A 134 12.54 -17.12 -21.49
N GLU A 135 11.75 -17.95 -20.81
CA GLU A 135 10.38 -17.64 -20.44
C GLU A 135 10.05 -18.15 -19.04
N ILE A 136 9.20 -17.39 -18.34
CA ILE A 136 8.52 -17.74 -17.10
C ILE A 136 7.01 -17.62 -17.32
N ARG A 137 6.22 -18.17 -16.41
CA ARG A 137 4.76 -18.07 -16.40
C ARG A 137 4.31 -17.06 -15.35
N LEU A 138 3.47 -16.13 -15.78
CA LEU A 138 2.63 -15.30 -14.92
C LEU A 138 1.43 -16.13 -14.49
N VAL A 139 1.43 -16.61 -13.25
CA VAL A 139 0.40 -17.48 -12.70
C VAL A 139 -0.58 -16.62 -11.89
N PRO A 140 -1.84 -16.48 -12.33
CA PRO A 140 -2.80 -15.62 -11.66
C PRO A 140 -3.21 -16.16 -10.30
N ASP A 141 -3.41 -15.25 -9.36
CA ASP A 141 -4.07 -15.51 -8.08
C ASP A 141 -5.55 -15.13 -8.19
N PRO A 142 -6.48 -16.10 -8.35
CA PRO A 142 -7.91 -15.80 -8.57
C PRO A 142 -8.56 -15.00 -7.44
N THR A 143 -7.97 -15.00 -6.25
CA THR A 143 -8.50 -14.25 -5.10
C THR A 143 -8.29 -12.75 -5.22
N THR A 144 -7.43 -12.31 -6.15
CA THR A 144 -7.08 -10.90 -6.39
C THR A 144 -7.82 -10.25 -7.57
N PHE A 145 -8.75 -10.97 -8.20
CA PHE A 145 -9.50 -10.42 -9.33
C PHE A 145 -10.32 -9.19 -8.90
N ALA A 146 -10.20 -8.11 -9.67
CA ALA A 146 -10.97 -6.89 -9.50
C ALA A 146 -11.32 -6.28 -10.86
N ILE A 147 -12.45 -5.57 -10.93
CA ILE A 147 -12.77 -4.71 -12.07
C ILE A 147 -11.94 -3.41 -11.93
N ALA A 148 -11.41 -2.88 -13.03
CA ALA A 148 -10.65 -1.63 -13.04
C ALA A 148 -11.58 -0.44 -13.35
N PRO A 149 -12.10 0.30 -12.35
CA PRO A 149 -13.09 1.36 -12.56
C PRO A 149 -12.54 2.54 -13.38
N TYR A 150 -11.23 2.69 -13.46
CA TYR A 150 -10.53 3.73 -14.22
C TYR A 150 -10.26 3.35 -15.69
N ALA A 151 -10.49 2.09 -16.10
CA ALA A 151 -10.21 1.61 -17.45
C ALA A 151 -11.46 0.93 -18.04
N PRO A 152 -11.95 1.38 -19.21
CA PRO A 152 -13.18 0.85 -19.77
C PRO A 152 -13.05 -0.65 -20.11
N HIS A 153 -14.08 -1.42 -19.76
CA HIS A 153 -14.19 -2.86 -20.07
C HIS A 153 -12.94 -3.67 -19.65
N THR A 154 -12.30 -3.31 -18.54
CA THR A 154 -11.04 -3.93 -18.09
C THR A 154 -11.16 -4.50 -16.69
N GLY A 155 -10.67 -5.72 -16.50
CA GLY A 155 -10.41 -6.31 -15.19
C GLY A 155 -8.91 -6.46 -14.93
N THR A 156 -8.54 -6.75 -13.70
CA THR A 156 -7.17 -6.99 -13.26
C THR A 156 -7.12 -8.23 -12.36
N VAL A 157 -6.02 -8.98 -12.44
CA VAL A 157 -5.66 -10.04 -11.51
C VAL A 157 -4.17 -9.94 -11.24
N LEU A 158 -3.76 -10.10 -9.99
CA LEU A 158 -2.34 -10.15 -9.62
C LEU A 158 -1.80 -11.55 -9.85
N VAL A 159 -0.50 -11.63 -10.16
CA VAL A 159 0.15 -12.89 -10.51
C VAL A 159 1.36 -13.16 -9.63
N ASP A 160 1.64 -14.43 -9.40
CA ASP A 160 2.96 -14.91 -9.03
C ASP A 160 3.74 -15.27 -10.30
N MET A 161 5.05 -15.52 -10.17
CA MET A 161 5.89 -15.98 -11.28
C MET A 161 6.46 -17.37 -11.03
N GLN A 162 6.41 -18.22 -12.06
CA GLN A 162 6.96 -19.56 -12.03
C GLN A 162 7.85 -19.85 -13.24
N THR A 163 8.85 -20.69 -13.07
CA THR A 163 9.60 -21.29 -14.17
C THR A 163 8.71 -22.26 -14.96
N LEU A 164 9.16 -22.68 -16.16
CA LEU A 164 8.36 -23.57 -17.03
C LEU A 164 8.13 -24.98 -16.46
N ASP A 165 8.97 -25.42 -15.53
CA ASP A 165 8.84 -26.64 -14.73
C ASP A 165 8.00 -26.44 -13.45
N GLY A 166 7.37 -25.27 -13.29
CA GLY A 166 6.41 -24.98 -12.21
C GLY A 166 7.05 -24.59 -10.87
N GLN A 167 8.36 -24.32 -10.83
CA GLN A 167 9.03 -23.88 -9.62
C GLN A 167 8.84 -22.37 -9.41
N PRO A 168 8.82 -21.86 -8.17
CA PRO A 168 8.78 -20.42 -7.90
C PRO A 168 9.96 -19.69 -8.55
N TYR A 169 9.68 -18.61 -9.28
CA TYR A 169 10.75 -17.83 -9.91
C TYR A 169 11.51 -17.00 -8.85
N PRO A 170 12.86 -17.06 -8.78
CA PRO A 170 13.61 -16.40 -7.71
C PRO A 170 13.45 -14.87 -7.65
N ALA A 171 13.23 -14.23 -8.80
CA ALA A 171 13.04 -12.78 -8.88
C ALA A 171 11.56 -12.35 -8.71
N ASP A 172 10.67 -13.24 -8.27
CA ASP A 172 9.30 -12.90 -7.91
C ASP A 172 9.24 -12.25 -6.52
N GLY A 173 9.01 -10.93 -6.47
CA GLY A 173 8.84 -10.18 -5.23
C GLY A 173 7.60 -10.61 -4.42
N ARG A 174 6.49 -10.93 -5.11
CA ARG A 174 5.27 -11.39 -4.44
C ARG A 174 5.46 -12.79 -3.86
N GLY A 175 6.09 -13.67 -4.64
CA GLY A 175 6.53 -14.99 -4.18
C GLY A 175 7.50 -14.93 -3.00
N PHE A 176 8.45 -13.98 -2.99
CA PHE A 176 9.34 -13.74 -1.86
C PHE A 176 8.57 -13.37 -0.59
N LEU A 177 7.63 -12.42 -0.67
CA LEU A 177 6.80 -12.03 0.46
C LEU A 177 6.01 -13.22 1.02
N LYS A 178 5.39 -14.04 0.16
CA LYS A 178 4.69 -15.27 0.57
C LYS A 178 5.60 -16.21 1.36
N ARG A 179 6.84 -16.42 0.92
CA ARG A 179 7.82 -17.24 1.65
C ARG A 179 8.16 -16.65 3.02
N MET A 180 8.36 -15.34 3.11
CA MET A 180 8.69 -14.69 4.39
C MET A 180 7.52 -14.73 5.38
N ILE A 181 6.28 -14.56 4.90
CA ILE A 181 5.07 -14.75 5.71
C ILE A 181 4.99 -16.19 6.24
N GLY A 182 5.24 -17.18 5.37
CA GLY A 182 5.25 -18.60 5.76
C GLY A 182 6.29 -18.91 6.84
N ARG A 183 7.51 -18.35 6.71
CA ARG A 183 8.56 -18.48 7.73
C ARG A 183 8.18 -17.83 9.05
N ALA A 184 7.65 -16.60 9.04
CA ALA A 184 7.20 -15.92 10.25
C ALA A 184 6.12 -16.73 10.99
N ALA A 185 5.15 -17.28 10.25
CA ALA A 185 4.07 -18.09 10.83
C ALA A 185 4.54 -19.47 11.32
N GLY A 186 5.49 -20.10 10.63
CA GLY A 186 6.01 -21.43 10.97
C GLY A 186 7.03 -21.41 12.11
N ASP A 187 7.99 -20.49 12.06
CA ASP A 187 9.14 -20.46 12.97
C ASP A 187 8.84 -19.66 14.25
N HIS A 188 7.88 -18.73 14.19
CA HIS A 188 7.65 -17.74 15.25
C HIS A 188 6.19 -17.54 15.68
N ASP A 189 5.23 -18.30 15.12
CA ASP A 189 3.79 -18.10 15.35
C ASP A 189 3.38 -16.63 15.17
N LEU A 190 3.91 -16.01 14.10
CA LEU A 190 3.76 -14.59 13.81
C LEU A 190 3.03 -14.40 12.48
N SER A 191 1.79 -13.93 12.57
CA SER A 191 0.98 -13.44 11.45
C SER A 191 1.10 -11.91 11.37
N LEU A 192 1.55 -11.39 10.23
CA LEU A 192 1.73 -9.95 10.03
C LEU A 192 0.49 -9.33 9.40
N ILE A 193 0.01 -8.26 10.03
CA ILE A 193 -0.98 -7.33 9.50
C ILE A 193 -0.26 -6.01 9.20
N ALA A 194 -0.52 -5.45 8.02
CA ALA A 194 0.15 -4.25 7.55
C ALA A 194 -0.81 -3.22 6.94
N ALA A 195 -0.40 -1.95 6.98
CA ALA A 195 -1.03 -0.85 6.25
C ALA A 195 0.04 0.05 5.65
N PHE A 196 -0.20 0.49 4.42
CA PHE A 196 0.61 1.50 3.75
C PHE A 196 -0.09 2.87 3.87
N GLU A 197 0.69 3.91 4.13
CA GLU A 197 0.29 5.31 4.04
C GLU A 197 1.02 5.93 2.84
N PRO A 198 0.53 5.73 1.61
CA PRO A 198 1.18 6.28 0.43
C PRO A 198 0.82 7.74 0.24
N GLU A 199 1.83 8.60 0.26
CA GLU A 199 1.71 9.98 -0.20
C GLU A 199 1.96 10.04 -1.72
N TRP A 200 1.30 10.97 -2.38
CA TRP A 200 1.47 11.22 -3.82
C TRP A 200 1.06 12.65 -4.17
N SER A 201 1.58 13.18 -5.27
CA SER A 201 1.28 14.54 -5.70
C SER A 201 0.43 14.56 -6.97
N LEU A 202 -0.58 15.43 -6.99
CA LEU A 202 -1.34 15.75 -8.18
C LEU A 202 -0.69 16.89 -8.94
N ALA A 203 -0.51 16.68 -10.24
CA ALA A 203 0.06 17.64 -11.15
C ALA A 203 -0.85 17.93 -12.35
N ILE A 204 -0.70 19.12 -12.90
CA ILE A 204 -1.23 19.54 -14.20
C ILE A 204 -0.05 19.55 -15.17
N LYS A 205 -0.27 19.05 -16.39
CA LYS A 205 0.71 19.13 -17.47
C LYS A 205 0.38 20.29 -18.40
N THR A 206 1.34 21.18 -18.63
CA THR A 206 1.23 22.31 -19.58
C THR A 206 2.41 22.25 -20.54
N GLY A 207 2.15 21.91 -21.81
CA GLY A 207 3.22 21.60 -22.76
C GLY A 207 4.00 20.36 -22.30
N GLU A 208 5.31 20.50 -22.08
CA GLU A 208 6.17 19.45 -21.53
C GLU A 208 6.35 19.54 -20.01
N ASP A 209 5.94 20.66 -19.40
CA ASP A 209 6.13 20.93 -17.98
C ASP A 209 5.00 20.38 -17.11
N PHE A 210 5.33 20.08 -15.86
CA PHE A 210 4.38 19.70 -14.82
C PHE A 210 4.43 20.71 -13.68
N SER A 211 3.26 21.06 -13.14
CA SER A 211 3.12 21.89 -11.94
C SER A 211 2.14 21.26 -10.95
N PRO A 212 2.27 21.51 -9.64
CA PRO A 212 1.24 21.15 -8.66
C PRO A 212 -0.14 21.66 -9.05
N ILE A 213 -1.20 20.98 -8.59
CA ILE A 213 -2.59 21.47 -8.77
C ILE A 213 -2.92 22.70 -7.91
N ASP A 214 -2.19 22.92 -6.82
CA ASP A 214 -2.35 24.02 -5.88
C ASP A 214 -1.07 24.22 -5.05
N ASP A 215 -1.00 25.35 -4.34
CA ASP A 215 0.07 25.74 -3.41
C ASP A 215 -0.45 25.90 -1.96
N SER A 216 -1.57 25.23 -1.65
CA SER A 216 -2.22 25.34 -0.35
C SER A 216 -1.39 24.75 0.78
N GLY A 217 -1.71 25.16 2.01
CA GLY A 217 -1.00 24.68 3.20
C GLY A 217 -1.39 23.26 3.60
N CYS A 218 -0.49 22.63 4.36
CA CYS A 218 -0.69 21.33 5.00
C CYS A 218 -2.02 21.25 5.77
N PHE A 219 -2.78 20.19 5.53
CA PHE A 219 -4.07 19.88 6.15
C PHE A 219 -5.16 20.95 5.97
N THR A 220 -5.01 21.85 5.00
CA THR A 220 -6.00 22.91 4.78
C THR A 220 -7.24 22.36 4.08
N SER A 221 -8.42 22.84 4.51
CA SER A 221 -9.68 22.53 3.82
C SER A 221 -9.71 23.08 2.39
N THR A 222 -8.95 24.14 2.09
CA THR A 222 -8.81 24.68 0.74
C THR A 222 -8.15 23.67 -0.20
N GLY A 223 -7.00 23.09 0.18
CA GLY A 223 -6.34 22.04 -0.61
C GLY A 223 -7.26 20.84 -0.83
N MET A 224 -7.95 20.41 0.23
CA MET A 224 -8.94 19.33 0.14
C MET A 224 -10.06 19.65 -0.86
N ASN A 225 -10.60 20.87 -0.85
CA ASN A 225 -11.67 21.29 -1.77
C ASN A 225 -11.19 21.35 -3.23
N ILE A 226 -9.93 21.73 -3.47
CA ILE A 226 -9.36 21.79 -4.83
C ILE A 226 -9.21 20.38 -5.41
N ALA A 227 -8.72 19.42 -4.61
CA ALA A 227 -8.54 18.03 -5.03
C ALA A 227 -9.83 17.19 -4.98
N ALA A 228 -10.89 17.66 -4.31
CA ALA A 228 -12.11 16.91 -4.01
C ALA A 228 -12.72 16.17 -5.21
N PRO A 229 -12.85 16.74 -6.43
CA PRO A 229 -13.45 16.02 -7.56
C PRO A 229 -12.67 14.76 -7.97
N VAL A 230 -11.35 14.79 -7.87
CA VAL A 230 -10.49 13.64 -8.19
C VAL A 230 -10.52 12.63 -7.04
N ILE A 231 -10.44 13.14 -5.80
CA ILE A 231 -10.40 12.32 -4.60
C ILE A 231 -11.69 11.54 -4.39
N ASP A 232 -12.85 12.16 -4.61
CA ASP A 232 -14.16 11.49 -4.51
C ASP A 232 -14.25 10.27 -5.44
N GLU A 233 -13.83 10.42 -6.69
CA GLU A 233 -13.82 9.29 -7.64
C GLU A 233 -12.75 8.24 -7.30
N ILE A 234 -11.60 8.63 -6.74
CA ILE A 234 -10.59 7.69 -6.22
C ILE A 234 -11.18 6.88 -5.06
N VAL A 235 -11.85 7.52 -4.10
CA VAL A 235 -12.48 6.83 -2.96
C VAL A 235 -13.50 5.81 -3.47
N ALA A 236 -14.44 6.23 -4.32
CA ALA A 236 -15.45 5.34 -4.89
C ALA A 236 -14.81 4.17 -5.67
N ALA A 237 -13.74 4.43 -6.42
CA ALA A 237 -13.00 3.41 -7.15
C ALA A 237 -12.34 2.39 -6.22
N LEU A 238 -11.63 2.85 -5.18
CA LEU A 238 -10.97 1.98 -4.19
C LEU A 238 -12.00 1.11 -3.46
N GLU A 239 -13.12 1.70 -3.03
CA GLU A 239 -14.20 0.96 -2.35
C GLU A 239 -14.84 -0.08 -3.26
N SER A 240 -15.03 0.22 -4.55
CA SER A 240 -15.52 -0.76 -5.54
C SER A 240 -14.58 -1.95 -5.76
N GLN A 241 -13.30 -1.79 -5.41
CA GLN A 241 -12.27 -2.83 -5.44
C GLN A 241 -12.07 -3.49 -4.07
N GLY A 242 -12.93 -3.20 -3.09
CA GLY A 242 -12.88 -3.80 -1.75
C GLY A 242 -11.88 -3.16 -0.79
N MET A 243 -11.27 -2.03 -1.15
CA MET A 243 -10.35 -1.29 -0.29
C MET A 243 -11.11 -0.21 0.48
N THR A 244 -11.25 -0.36 1.80
CA THR A 244 -11.91 0.68 2.61
C THR A 244 -10.95 1.83 2.90
N VAL A 245 -11.35 3.03 2.49
CA VAL A 245 -10.66 4.28 2.83
C VAL A 245 -10.94 4.65 4.29
N GLU A 246 -9.90 5.01 5.04
CA GLU A 246 -10.04 5.41 6.46
C GLU A 246 -9.83 6.91 6.66
N GLN A 247 -8.87 7.50 5.96
CA GLN A 247 -8.50 8.90 6.12
C GLN A 247 -8.10 9.50 4.78
N TYR A 248 -8.34 10.81 4.64
CA TYR A 248 -7.85 11.62 3.53
C TYR A 248 -7.51 13.01 4.05
N TYR A 249 -6.38 13.54 3.59
CA TYR A 249 -6.00 14.93 3.79
C TYR A 249 -4.99 15.39 2.74
N ALA A 250 -4.98 16.72 2.50
CA ALA A 250 -3.91 17.36 1.74
C ALA A 250 -2.66 17.48 2.63
N GLU A 251 -1.52 17.07 2.12
CA GLU A 251 -0.26 16.94 2.87
C GLU A 251 0.60 18.21 2.75
N LEU A 252 1.82 18.18 3.33
CA LEU A 252 2.71 19.34 3.44
C LEU A 252 3.16 19.93 2.09
N GLY A 253 3.41 19.09 1.09
CA GLY A 253 3.87 19.50 -0.23
C GLY A 253 2.73 20.04 -1.09
N TRP A 254 3.06 20.94 -2.01
CA TRP A 254 2.10 21.46 -2.97
C TRP A 254 1.47 20.37 -3.84
N GLY A 255 0.13 20.37 -3.88
CA GLY A 255 -0.67 19.33 -4.53
C GLY A 255 -0.49 17.92 -3.95
N GLN A 256 0.16 17.77 -2.79
CA GLN A 256 0.40 16.49 -2.14
C GLN A 256 -0.86 16.00 -1.43
N GLN A 257 -1.15 14.71 -1.59
CA GLN A 257 -2.33 14.04 -1.07
C GLN A 257 -1.87 12.81 -0.29
N GLU A 258 -2.57 12.51 0.80
CA GLU A 258 -2.54 11.19 1.41
C GLU A 258 -3.97 10.67 1.54
N LEU A 259 -4.16 9.41 1.16
CA LEU A 259 -5.42 8.71 1.33
C LEU A 259 -5.11 7.30 1.82
N SER A 260 -5.28 7.07 3.12
CA SER A 260 -4.92 5.83 3.79
C SER A 260 -6.10 4.84 3.74
N ILE A 261 -5.78 3.56 3.47
CA ILE A 261 -6.76 2.47 3.45
C ILE A 261 -6.55 1.55 4.66
N ARG A 262 -7.61 0.82 5.05
CA ARG A 262 -7.56 -0.10 6.17
C ARG A 262 -6.46 -1.14 6.01
N HIS A 263 -5.80 -1.45 7.12
CA HIS A 263 -4.83 -2.54 7.23
C HIS A 263 -5.42 -3.90 6.79
N ALA A 264 -4.54 -4.78 6.33
CA ALA A 264 -4.89 -6.14 5.90
C ALA A 264 -3.75 -7.11 6.24
N PRO A 265 -3.96 -8.44 6.16
CA PRO A 265 -2.86 -9.40 6.17
C PRO A 265 -1.76 -8.99 5.18
N ALA A 266 -0.48 -9.17 5.54
CA ALA A 266 0.65 -8.53 4.85
C ALA A 266 0.67 -8.71 3.32
N LEU A 267 0.34 -9.91 2.81
CA LEU A 267 0.23 -10.14 1.37
C LEU A 267 -0.87 -9.30 0.73
N GLN A 268 -2.07 -9.31 1.34
CA GLN A 268 -3.21 -8.54 0.86
C GLN A 268 -2.94 -7.03 0.94
N ALA A 269 -2.24 -6.56 1.97
CA ALA A 269 -1.84 -5.16 2.08
C ALA A 269 -0.90 -4.73 0.93
N ALA A 270 0.05 -5.59 0.56
CA ALA A 270 0.94 -5.35 -0.58
C ALA A 270 0.18 -5.38 -1.93
N ASP A 271 -0.73 -6.34 -2.10
CA ASP A 271 -1.61 -6.45 -3.26
C ASP A 271 -2.50 -5.20 -3.40
N HIS A 272 -3.12 -4.75 -2.30
CA HIS A 272 -3.89 -3.51 -2.25
C HIS A 272 -3.03 -2.30 -2.62
N HIS A 273 -1.79 -2.22 -2.15
CA HIS A 273 -0.91 -1.10 -2.49
C HIS A 273 -0.57 -1.05 -3.99
N ILE A 274 -0.43 -2.19 -4.66
CA ILE A 274 -0.28 -2.26 -6.13
C ILE A 274 -1.53 -1.71 -6.80
N LEU A 275 -2.72 -2.22 -6.45
CA LEU A 275 -3.99 -1.79 -7.05
C LEU A 275 -4.30 -0.32 -6.75
N TYR A 276 -3.98 0.15 -5.54
CA TYR A 276 -4.13 1.55 -5.11
C TYR A 276 -3.38 2.49 -6.05
N ARG A 277 -2.10 2.21 -6.35
CA ARG A 277 -1.29 3.07 -7.23
C ARG A 277 -1.85 3.12 -8.64
N GLU A 278 -2.32 1.98 -9.17
CA GLU A 278 -3.00 1.93 -10.48
C GLU A 278 -4.30 2.73 -10.48
N THR A 279 -5.12 2.59 -9.42
CA THR A 279 -6.40 3.30 -9.28
C THR A 279 -6.21 4.80 -9.17
N VAL A 280 -5.31 5.26 -8.32
CA VAL A 280 -4.99 6.69 -8.17
C VAL A 280 -4.51 7.27 -9.49
N ARG A 281 -3.56 6.62 -10.19
CA ARG A 281 -3.06 7.09 -11.49
C ARG A 281 -4.15 7.10 -12.56
N GLY A 282 -4.94 6.02 -12.63
CA GLY A 282 -5.99 5.87 -13.62
C GLY A 282 -7.10 6.90 -13.47
N ILE A 283 -7.58 7.14 -12.25
CA ILE A 283 -8.60 8.17 -11.99
C ILE A 283 -8.02 9.57 -12.18
N ALA A 284 -6.82 9.87 -11.67
CA ALA A 284 -6.20 11.17 -11.90
C ALA A 284 -6.11 11.52 -13.39
N LEU A 285 -5.71 10.56 -14.24
CA LEU A 285 -5.65 10.73 -15.69
C LEU A 285 -7.02 11.05 -16.32
N ARG A 286 -8.10 10.43 -15.84
CA ARG A 286 -9.47 10.73 -16.32
C ARG A 286 -9.89 12.16 -16.03
N HIS A 287 -9.33 12.77 -14.98
CA HIS A 287 -9.52 14.18 -14.63
C HIS A 287 -8.53 15.12 -15.30
N GLY A 288 -7.72 14.64 -16.24
CA GLY A 288 -6.66 15.45 -16.88
C GLY A 288 -5.60 15.90 -15.87
N ARG A 289 -5.32 15.06 -14.86
CA ARG A 289 -4.28 15.23 -13.85
C ARG A 289 -3.30 14.07 -13.90
N TYR A 290 -2.14 14.26 -13.30
CA TYR A 290 -1.10 13.24 -13.19
C TYR A 290 -0.79 13.02 -11.72
N ALA A 291 -0.93 11.78 -11.24
CA ALA A 291 -0.54 11.40 -9.90
C ALA A 291 0.90 10.85 -9.91
N SER A 292 1.80 11.48 -9.16
CA SER A 292 3.18 11.05 -8.99
C SER A 292 3.41 10.49 -7.60
N PHE A 293 3.92 9.26 -7.53
CA PHE A 293 4.43 8.62 -6.31
C PHE A 293 5.95 8.72 -6.20
N ALA A 294 6.59 9.58 -7.02
CA ALA A 294 8.03 9.78 -6.94
C ALA A 294 8.39 10.32 -5.54
N PRO A 295 9.50 9.87 -4.91
CA PRO A 295 9.87 10.31 -3.56
C PRO A 295 10.05 11.82 -3.44
N LYS A 296 10.44 12.50 -4.53
CA LYS A 296 10.64 13.94 -4.58
C LYS A 296 10.13 14.51 -5.92
N PRO A 297 8.81 14.74 -6.04
CA PRO A 297 8.22 15.20 -7.30
C PRO A 297 8.64 16.65 -7.61
N TRP A 298 8.79 17.48 -6.58
CA TRP A 298 9.23 18.88 -6.69
C TRP A 298 10.46 19.10 -5.80
N ALA A 299 11.48 19.77 -6.34
CA ALA A 299 12.76 19.93 -5.65
C ALA A 299 12.65 20.77 -4.37
N ASP A 300 11.74 21.73 -4.35
CA ASP A 300 11.54 22.73 -3.30
C ASP A 300 10.37 22.43 -2.34
N GLN A 301 9.63 21.34 -2.54
CA GLN A 301 8.47 20.95 -1.71
C GLN A 301 8.74 19.72 -0.86
N ALA A 302 7.81 19.32 0.02
CA ALA A 302 7.90 18.03 0.72
C ALA A 302 7.97 16.85 -0.27
N GLY A 303 8.57 15.74 0.16
CA GLY A 303 8.64 14.51 -0.62
C GLY A 303 7.44 13.61 -0.34
N ASN A 304 7.22 12.62 -1.19
CA ASN A 304 6.20 11.59 -0.97
C ASN A 304 6.80 10.41 -0.21
N GLY A 305 6.35 10.23 1.03
CA GLY A 305 6.59 9.05 1.84
C GLY A 305 5.68 7.87 1.47
N CYS A 306 6.06 6.71 1.97
CA CYS A 306 5.19 5.55 2.03
C CYS A 306 5.42 4.84 3.36
N HIS A 307 4.76 5.31 4.41
CA HIS A 307 4.93 4.71 5.74
C HIS A 307 4.28 3.33 5.77
N LEU A 308 4.94 2.39 6.44
CA LEU A 308 4.46 1.03 6.58
C LEU A 308 4.26 0.70 8.06
N HIS A 309 3.00 0.49 8.43
CA HIS A 309 2.60 0.10 9.77
C HIS A 309 2.52 -1.41 9.86
N PHE A 310 3.08 -1.98 10.92
CA PHE A 310 3.02 -3.41 11.21
C PHE A 310 2.35 -3.69 12.55
N SER A 311 1.58 -4.76 12.61
CA SER A 311 1.24 -5.45 13.85
C SER A 311 1.47 -6.94 13.69
N GLY A 312 1.96 -7.57 14.75
CA GLY A 312 2.23 -8.99 14.81
C GLY A 312 1.19 -9.71 15.65
N TRP A 313 0.56 -10.73 15.10
CA TRP A 313 -0.51 -11.50 15.72
C TRP A 313 -0.15 -12.98 15.81
N ASP A 314 -0.85 -13.71 16.67
CA ASP A 314 -0.84 -15.18 16.63
C ASP A 314 -1.47 -15.70 15.32
N ARG A 315 -1.31 -16.99 15.05
CA ARG A 315 -1.87 -17.66 13.86
C ARG A 315 -3.37 -17.40 13.68
N ASP A 316 -4.12 -17.41 14.77
CA ASP A 316 -5.58 -17.26 14.75
C ASP A 316 -6.04 -15.78 14.73
N GLN A 317 -5.09 -14.83 14.72
CA GLN A 317 -5.33 -13.38 14.76
C GLN A 317 -6.22 -12.93 15.93
N THR A 318 -6.07 -13.57 17.08
CA THR A 318 -6.81 -13.26 18.31
C THR A 318 -5.99 -12.47 19.32
N VAL A 319 -4.67 -12.61 19.29
CA VAL A 319 -3.75 -11.96 20.22
C VAL A 319 -2.70 -11.17 19.46
N ASN A 320 -2.67 -9.86 19.68
CA ASN A 320 -1.57 -9.01 19.22
C ASN A 320 -0.30 -9.31 20.04
N ARG A 321 0.65 -10.01 19.42
CA ARG A 321 1.93 -10.45 20.00
C ARG A 321 2.92 -9.30 20.16
N PHE A 322 2.68 -8.15 19.51
CA PHE A 322 3.52 -6.97 19.68
C PHE A 322 3.12 -6.12 20.90
N TYR A 323 1.92 -6.30 21.42
CA TYR A 323 1.41 -5.57 22.56
C TYR A 323 1.75 -6.25 23.89
N ASP A 324 2.18 -5.46 24.87
CA ASP A 324 2.31 -5.87 26.27
C ASP A 324 2.05 -4.67 27.18
N ALA A 325 0.96 -4.70 27.95
CA ALA A 325 0.57 -3.62 28.84
C ALA A 325 1.60 -3.28 29.94
N GLY A 326 2.46 -4.24 30.30
CA GLY A 326 3.56 -4.04 31.26
C GLY A 326 4.87 -3.61 30.61
N GLY A 327 4.96 -3.68 29.29
CA GLY A 327 6.16 -3.35 28.52
C GLY A 327 6.37 -1.84 28.37
N GLN A 328 7.62 -1.42 28.21
CA GLN A 328 7.93 -0.03 27.85
C GLN A 328 7.24 0.32 26.52
N TYR A 329 6.57 1.47 26.48
CA TYR A 329 5.72 1.92 25.35
C TYR A 329 4.58 0.96 24.99
N ASN A 330 4.19 0.08 25.92
CA ASN A 330 3.25 -1.02 25.71
C ASN A 330 3.69 -2.07 24.67
N LEU A 331 5.00 -2.21 24.48
CA LEU A 331 5.58 -3.16 23.52
C LEU A 331 6.03 -4.44 24.22
N SER A 332 5.77 -5.58 23.58
CA SER A 332 6.30 -6.86 24.01
C SER A 332 7.80 -6.97 23.72
N THR A 333 8.47 -7.95 24.34
CA THR A 333 9.87 -8.28 24.01
C THR A 333 10.00 -8.69 22.53
N LEU A 334 9.00 -9.40 21.98
CA LEU A 334 8.98 -9.77 20.56
C LEU A 334 8.97 -8.53 19.65
N ALA A 335 8.10 -7.54 19.93
CA ALA A 335 8.06 -6.30 19.15
C ALA A 335 9.39 -5.55 19.18
N ARG A 336 10.04 -5.48 20.36
CA ARG A 336 11.35 -4.85 20.49
C ARG A 336 12.43 -5.57 19.68
N HIS A 337 12.44 -6.90 19.66
CA HIS A 337 13.38 -7.66 18.83
C HIS A 337 13.10 -7.48 17.34
N PHE A 338 11.83 -7.45 16.94
CA PHE A 338 11.43 -7.15 15.56
C PHE A 338 11.97 -5.77 15.12
N MET A 339 11.76 -4.74 15.94
CA MET A 339 12.29 -3.39 15.69
C MET A 339 13.82 -3.35 15.68
N ALA A 340 14.47 -4.08 16.59
CA ALA A 340 15.93 -4.16 16.61
C ALA A 340 16.49 -4.74 15.30
N GLY A 341 15.85 -5.78 14.74
CA GLY A 341 16.23 -6.33 13.44
C GLY A 341 16.06 -5.33 12.30
N ILE A 342 14.94 -4.56 12.27
CA ILE A 342 14.75 -3.50 11.28
C ILE A 342 15.87 -2.45 11.37
N LEU A 343 16.21 -2.01 12.59
CA LEU A 343 17.24 -0.99 12.80
C LEU A 343 18.64 -1.50 12.42
N ASP A 344 18.96 -2.76 12.74
CA ASP A 344 20.23 -3.39 12.40
C ASP A 344 20.41 -3.55 10.87
N HIS A 345 19.31 -3.87 10.18
CA HIS A 345 19.31 -4.09 8.72
C HIS A 345 18.91 -2.85 7.89
N LEU A 346 18.71 -1.69 8.53
CA LEU A 346 18.22 -0.48 7.87
C LEU A 346 19.07 -0.05 6.65
N PRO A 347 20.43 -0.12 6.67
CA PRO A 347 21.22 0.20 5.49
C PRO A 347 20.91 -0.66 4.26
N GLY A 348 20.55 -1.94 4.45
CA GLY A 348 20.16 -2.84 3.37
C GLY A 348 18.69 -2.66 2.95
N LEU A 349 17.82 -2.23 3.88
CA LEU A 349 16.41 -1.95 3.59
C LEU A 349 16.19 -0.63 2.82
N VAL A 350 17.17 0.28 2.86
CA VAL A 350 17.14 1.56 2.12
C VAL A 350 17.66 1.41 0.68
N ALA A 351 18.28 0.28 0.34
CA ALA A 351 18.98 0.04 -0.93
C ALA A 351 18.07 -0.12 -2.14
#